data_AF-A0AAD3NAL7-F1
#
_entry.id   AF-A0AAD3NAL7-F1
#
_cell.length_a   1.000
_cell.length_b   1.000
_cell.length_c   1.000
_cell.angle_alpha   90.00
_cell.angle_beta   90.00
_cell.angle_gamma   90.00
#
_symmetry.space_group_name_H-M   'P 1'
#
loop_
_entity.id
_entity.type
_entity.pdbx_description
1 polymer ?
#
loop_
_entity_poly.entity_id
_entity_poly.type
_entity_poly.pdbx_seq_one_letter_code
_entity_poly.pdbx_strand_id
1 'polypeptide(L)'
;INLQRRMRVTGLITQGAKRIGSPEYVKSYKVAYSDDGKTWRTYKVKGKDEDMIFRGNVDNNAPSANSFTPPIEAQYVRIYPQVCRRHCTLRMELLGCELTGCSEPLGMKSGHIQDYQVTASSIFRTLNMDMFTWEPGKARLDKQGKVNAWTAGHSDQSQWLQVDLLVPTKVTGIITQGAKDFGHVQFVGSYKVAYSNDGERWNVYQDEKQGKDKVFKGTDMTRTERVMNHHLAVHQGSLPGHDAAGSLRRRNAFRMHRGR
;
A
#
# COMPACT_ATOMS: atom_id res chain seq x y z
N ILE A 1 6.86 -10.18 -13.17
CA ILE A 1 5.99 -9.45 -12.21
C ILE A 1 6.87 -8.95 -11.07
N ASN A 2 6.78 -7.67 -10.71
CA ASN A 2 7.43 -7.08 -9.53
C ASN A 2 6.34 -6.71 -8.52
N LEU A 3 6.31 -7.40 -7.37
CA LEU A 3 5.33 -7.22 -6.31
C LEU A 3 5.62 -6.00 -5.43
N GLN A 4 6.68 -5.23 -5.75
CA GLN A 4 7.19 -4.06 -5.01
C GLN A 4 7.78 -4.36 -3.63
N ARG A 5 7.40 -5.49 -3.03
CA ARG A 5 7.91 -6.00 -1.76
C ARG A 5 7.93 -7.52 -1.77
N ARG A 6 8.61 -8.09 -0.78
CA ARG A 6 8.67 -9.55 -0.59
C ARG A 6 7.33 -10.06 -0.07
N MET A 7 6.67 -10.93 -0.82
CA MET A 7 5.34 -11.47 -0.53
C MET A 7 5.41 -13.00 -0.43
N ARG A 8 4.43 -13.59 0.25
CA ARG A 8 4.16 -15.03 0.22
C ARG A 8 3.12 -15.31 -0.86
N VAL A 9 3.55 -15.85 -1.99
CA VAL A 9 2.71 -16.26 -3.11
C VAL A 9 2.33 -17.72 -2.96
N THR A 10 1.03 -18.01 -2.88
CA THR A 10 0.47 -19.33 -2.60
C THR A 10 -0.13 -19.99 -3.83
N GLY A 11 -0.35 -19.25 -4.91
CA GLY A 11 -0.89 -19.82 -6.14
C GLY A 11 -0.97 -18.83 -7.30
N LEU A 12 -1.49 -19.34 -8.41
CA LEU A 12 -1.65 -18.63 -9.67
C LEU A 12 -2.94 -19.11 -10.36
N ILE A 13 -3.76 -18.16 -10.80
CA ILE A 13 -4.90 -18.40 -11.68
C ILE A 13 -4.52 -17.94 -13.07
N THR A 14 -4.79 -18.76 -14.08
CA THR A 14 -4.51 -18.46 -15.49
C THR A 14 -5.77 -18.58 -16.34
N GLN A 15 -5.87 -17.76 -17.39
CA GLN A 15 -6.91 -17.78 -18.42
C GLN A 15 -6.30 -17.50 -19.79
N GLY A 16 -6.93 -18.02 -20.85
CA GLY A 16 -6.57 -17.71 -22.23
C GLY A 16 -7.26 -16.48 -22.80
N ALA A 17 -7.23 -16.32 -24.12
CA ALA A 17 -8.04 -15.36 -24.86
C ALA A 17 -8.43 -15.89 -26.25
N LYS A 18 -9.20 -15.10 -26.99
CA LYS A 18 -9.63 -15.44 -28.36
C LYS A 18 -9.22 -14.32 -29.31
N ARG A 19 -8.58 -14.68 -30.42
CA ARG A 19 -8.20 -13.76 -31.50
C ARG A 19 -8.90 -14.20 -32.78
N ILE A 20 -9.78 -13.36 -33.32
CA ILE A 20 -10.51 -13.59 -34.58
C ILE A 20 -11.07 -15.03 -34.67
N GLY A 21 -11.99 -15.39 -33.78
CA GLY A 21 -12.57 -16.74 -33.79
C GLY A 21 -11.69 -17.83 -33.16
N SER A 22 -10.38 -17.60 -33.00
CA SER A 22 -9.42 -18.64 -32.67
C SER A 22 -8.98 -18.58 -31.20
N PRO A 23 -9.10 -19.68 -30.43
CA PRO A 23 -8.66 -19.72 -29.04
C PRO A 23 -7.14 -19.81 -28.92
N GLU A 24 -6.58 -19.00 -28.02
CA GLU A 24 -5.15 -18.93 -27.70
C GLU A 24 -4.97 -19.02 -26.18
N TYR A 25 -4.09 -19.92 -25.72
CA TYR A 25 -3.83 -20.09 -24.29
C TYR A 25 -2.57 -20.88 -24.01
N VAL A 26 -2.04 -20.72 -22.80
CA VAL A 26 -0.93 -21.53 -22.27
C VAL A 26 -1.48 -22.86 -21.71
N LYS A 27 -0.97 -23.98 -22.21
CA LYS A 27 -1.32 -25.35 -21.77
C LYS A 27 -0.45 -25.85 -20.62
N SER A 28 0.80 -25.40 -20.54
CA SER A 28 1.69 -25.68 -19.41
C SER A 28 2.73 -24.59 -19.25
N TYR A 29 3.24 -24.41 -18.04
CA TYR A 29 4.21 -23.38 -17.71
C TYR A 29 5.11 -23.77 -16.53
N LYS A 30 6.29 -23.15 -16.45
CA LYS A 30 7.16 -23.15 -15.28
C LYS A 30 7.05 -21.80 -14.55
N VAL A 31 7.39 -21.78 -13.27
CA VAL A 31 7.43 -20.56 -12.46
C VAL A 31 8.84 -20.36 -11.95
N ALA A 32 9.38 -19.15 -12.07
CA ALA A 32 10.60 -18.76 -11.39
C ALA A 32 10.36 -17.54 -10.51
N TYR A 33 11.17 -17.40 -9.47
CA TYR A 33 11.05 -16.33 -8.49
C TYR A 33 12.42 -15.78 -8.10
N SER A 34 12.44 -14.55 -7.61
CA SER A 34 13.66 -13.82 -7.25
C SER A 34 13.36 -12.76 -6.20
N ASP A 35 14.33 -12.48 -5.33
CA ASP A 35 14.25 -11.37 -4.37
C ASP A 35 14.85 -10.07 -4.93
N ASP A 36 15.76 -10.15 -5.91
CA ASP A 36 16.53 -9.01 -6.44
C ASP A 36 16.24 -8.68 -7.92
N GLY A 37 15.46 -9.52 -8.60
CA GLY A 37 15.18 -9.42 -10.03
C GLY A 37 16.35 -9.81 -10.94
N LYS A 38 17.51 -10.19 -10.38
CA LYS A 38 18.75 -10.55 -11.09
C LYS A 38 19.02 -12.04 -11.03
N THR A 39 19.02 -12.62 -9.83
CA THR A 39 19.24 -14.05 -9.61
C THR A 39 17.91 -14.76 -9.48
N TRP A 40 17.65 -15.75 -10.33
CA TRP A 40 16.36 -16.42 -10.43
C TRP A 40 16.44 -17.88 -9.99
N ARG A 41 15.42 -18.32 -9.26
CA ARG A 41 15.23 -19.72 -8.86
C ARG A 41 13.96 -20.26 -9.50
N THR A 42 14.05 -21.43 -10.15
CA THR A 42 12.87 -22.12 -10.67
C THR A 42 12.16 -22.87 -9.55
N TYR A 43 10.83 -22.86 -9.56
CA TYR A 43 10.01 -23.62 -8.64
C TYR A 43 10.13 -25.11 -8.95
N LYS A 44 10.43 -25.92 -7.91
CA LYS A 44 10.77 -27.35 -8.06
C LYS A 44 9.68 -28.25 -7.50
N VAL A 45 9.67 -29.49 -7.98
CA VAL A 45 8.85 -30.57 -7.41
C VAL A 45 9.30 -30.84 -5.98
N LYS A 46 8.35 -31.00 -5.05
CA LYS A 46 8.66 -31.21 -3.63
C LYS A 46 9.55 -32.46 -3.45
N GLY A 47 10.73 -32.27 -2.86
CA GLY A 47 11.67 -33.35 -2.58
C GLY A 47 12.49 -33.83 -3.78
N LYS A 48 12.46 -33.13 -4.92
CA LYS A 48 13.24 -33.47 -6.11
C LYS A 48 13.96 -32.26 -6.68
N ASP A 49 15.07 -32.50 -7.39
CA ASP A 49 15.81 -31.47 -8.11
C ASP A 49 15.29 -31.25 -9.54
N GLU A 50 13.97 -31.33 -9.71
CA GLU A 50 13.30 -31.22 -11.01
C GLU A 50 12.41 -29.98 -11.03
N ASP A 51 12.46 -29.22 -12.13
CA ASP A 51 11.58 -28.08 -12.35
C ASP A 51 10.11 -28.53 -12.38
N MET A 52 9.27 -27.87 -11.61
CA MET A 52 7.83 -28.11 -11.62
C MET A 52 7.20 -27.56 -12.91
N ILE A 53 6.51 -28.44 -13.64
CA ILE A 53 5.69 -28.05 -14.80
C ILE A 53 4.23 -28.03 -14.36
N PHE A 54 3.65 -26.84 -14.31
CA PHE A 54 2.25 -26.65 -13.98
C PHE A 54 1.37 -26.86 -15.22
N ARG A 55 0.22 -27.49 -15.01
CA ARG A 55 -0.82 -27.60 -16.04
C ARG A 55 -1.59 -26.27 -16.12
N GLY A 56 -1.63 -25.69 -17.31
CA GLY A 56 -2.32 -24.44 -17.61
C GLY A 56 -3.78 -24.65 -17.99
N ASN A 57 -4.24 -23.91 -18.99
CA ASN A 57 -5.62 -23.90 -19.45
C ASN A 57 -5.89 -25.02 -20.47
N VAL A 58 -7.14 -25.48 -20.49
CA VAL A 58 -7.67 -26.42 -21.49
C VAL A 58 -8.49 -25.73 -22.57
N ASP A 59 -8.94 -24.50 -22.32
CA ASP A 59 -9.67 -23.63 -23.23
C ASP A 59 -9.23 -22.16 -23.05
N ASN A 60 -9.88 -21.22 -23.75
CA ASN A 60 -9.51 -19.81 -23.73
C ASN A 60 -10.24 -18.95 -22.68
N ASN A 61 -11.16 -19.50 -21.88
CA ASN A 61 -12.01 -18.70 -21.01
C ASN A 61 -12.08 -19.19 -19.56
N ALA A 62 -12.12 -20.50 -19.33
CA ALA A 62 -12.18 -21.06 -17.99
C ALA A 62 -10.89 -20.73 -17.21
N PRO A 63 -11.00 -20.13 -16.00
CA PRO A 63 -9.85 -19.98 -15.12
C PRO A 63 -9.29 -21.34 -14.68
N SER A 64 -7.97 -21.48 -14.72
CA SER A 64 -7.23 -22.65 -14.24
C SER A 64 -6.36 -22.22 -13.07
N ALA A 65 -6.60 -22.80 -11.89
CA ALA A 65 -5.89 -22.45 -10.66
C ALA A 65 -4.83 -23.52 -10.34
N ASN A 66 -3.65 -23.08 -9.94
CA ASN A 66 -2.60 -23.94 -9.41
C ASN A 66 -2.09 -23.36 -8.09
N SER A 67 -1.85 -24.24 -7.12
CA SER A 67 -1.27 -23.88 -5.82
C SER A 67 0.23 -24.17 -5.79
N PHE A 68 0.96 -23.35 -5.04
CA PHE A 68 2.37 -23.55 -4.75
C PHE A 68 2.51 -24.16 -3.35
N THR A 69 2.98 -25.40 -3.30
CA THR A 69 3.28 -26.13 -2.07
C THR A 69 4.70 -26.69 -2.13
N PRO A 70 5.68 -26.08 -1.44
CA PRO A 70 5.55 -24.95 -0.50
C PRO A 70 5.23 -23.60 -1.19
N PRO A 71 4.68 -22.61 -0.46
CA PRO A 71 4.46 -21.27 -1.00
C PRO A 71 5.79 -20.59 -1.36
N ILE A 72 5.75 -19.69 -2.36
CA ILE A 72 6.91 -18.93 -2.83
C ILE A 72 7.04 -17.66 -1.99
N GLU A 73 8.20 -17.39 -1.43
CA GLU A 73 8.50 -16.13 -0.73
C GLU A 73 9.49 -15.31 -1.56
N ALA A 74 8.98 -14.29 -2.26
CA ALA A 74 9.78 -13.51 -3.21
C ALA A 74 9.17 -12.13 -3.49
N GLN A 75 9.97 -11.22 -4.04
CA GLN A 75 9.47 -9.95 -4.59
C GLN A 75 9.12 -10.06 -6.08
N TYR A 76 9.83 -10.89 -6.82
CA TYR A 76 9.68 -11.02 -8.25
C TYR A 76 9.23 -12.43 -8.62
N VAL A 77 8.28 -12.52 -9.55
CA VAL A 77 7.79 -13.78 -10.10
C VAL A 77 7.80 -13.70 -11.63
N ARG A 78 8.22 -14.77 -12.29
CA ARG A 78 8.18 -14.97 -13.74
C ARG A 78 7.43 -16.24 -14.06
N ILE A 79 6.56 -16.16 -15.06
CA ILE A 79 5.86 -17.31 -15.64
C ILE A 79 6.52 -17.60 -16.98
N TYR A 80 6.93 -18.84 -17.19
CA TYR A 80 7.57 -19.31 -18.42
C TYR A 80 6.66 -20.31 -19.11
N PRO A 81 5.84 -19.87 -20.09
CA PRO A 81 5.04 -20.78 -20.90
C PRO A 81 5.93 -21.86 -21.52
N GLN A 82 5.49 -23.12 -21.45
CA GLN A 82 6.20 -24.27 -22.03
C GLN A 82 5.47 -24.78 -23.27
N VAL A 83 4.16 -25.01 -23.16
CA VAL A 83 3.30 -25.45 -24.26
C VAL A 83 2.13 -24.50 -24.39
N CYS A 84 1.82 -24.11 -25.62
CA CYS A 84 0.76 -23.13 -25.92
C CYS A 84 -0.14 -23.65 -27.05
N ARG A 85 -1.40 -23.22 -27.06
CA ARG A 85 -2.30 -23.39 -28.22
C ARG A 85 -2.20 -22.15 -29.08
N ARG A 86 -1.69 -22.32 -30.32
CA ARG A 86 -1.41 -21.26 -31.31
C ARG A 86 -0.40 -20.22 -30.82
N HIS A 87 -0.76 -19.41 -29.84
CA HIS A 87 0.10 -18.41 -29.22
C HIS A 87 0.07 -18.54 -27.69
N CYS A 88 1.16 -18.14 -27.04
CA CYS A 88 1.29 -18.14 -25.59
C CYS A 88 0.57 -16.93 -24.99
N THR A 89 -0.76 -16.99 -25.00
CA THR A 89 -1.63 -15.92 -24.52
C THR A 89 -2.07 -16.22 -23.10
N LEU A 90 -1.96 -15.23 -22.20
CA LEU A 90 -2.19 -15.40 -20.77
C LEU A 90 -2.88 -14.15 -20.17
N ARG A 91 -3.99 -14.37 -19.48
CA ARG A 91 -4.53 -13.51 -18.42
C ARG A 91 -4.26 -14.21 -17.09
N MET A 92 -3.83 -13.49 -16.06
CA MET A 92 -3.45 -14.15 -14.80
C MET A 92 -3.72 -13.29 -13.57
N GLU A 93 -3.88 -13.98 -12.43
CA GLU A 93 -3.95 -13.40 -11.09
C GLU A 93 -3.05 -14.21 -10.14
N LEU A 94 -2.24 -13.53 -9.32
CA LEU A 94 -1.40 -14.17 -8.30
C LEU A 94 -2.15 -14.21 -6.98
N LEU A 95 -2.13 -15.37 -6.31
CA LEU A 95 -2.72 -15.54 -4.99
C LEU A 95 -1.61 -15.48 -3.93
N GLY A 96 -1.82 -14.76 -2.84
CA GLY A 96 -0.83 -14.63 -1.78
C GLY A 96 -1.18 -13.61 -0.71
N CYS A 97 -0.25 -13.43 0.23
CA CYS A 97 -0.31 -12.45 1.31
C CYS A 97 1.08 -11.86 1.60
N GLU A 98 1.14 -10.81 2.42
CA GLU A 98 2.42 -10.25 2.86
C GLU A 98 3.09 -11.15 3.92
N LEU A 99 4.42 -11.16 3.98
CA LEU A 99 5.17 -11.98 4.93
C LEU A 99 5.05 -11.47 6.37
N THR A 100 4.97 -10.16 6.53
CA THR A 100 4.72 -9.51 7.81
C THR A 100 3.23 -9.21 7.89
N GLY A 101 2.54 -9.75 8.90
CA GLY A 101 1.11 -9.51 9.13
C GLY A 101 0.76 -8.07 9.57
N CYS A 102 1.47 -7.06 9.07
CA CYS A 102 1.37 -5.67 9.47
C CYS A 102 0.86 -4.77 8.33
N SER A 103 -0.01 -5.27 7.46
CA SER A 103 -0.72 -4.48 6.44
C SER A 103 -2.21 -4.28 6.74
N GLU A 104 -2.68 -4.77 7.88
CA GLU A 104 -4.05 -4.53 8.32
C GLU A 104 -4.29 -3.03 8.58
N PRO A 105 -5.42 -2.46 8.13
CA PRO A 105 -5.74 -1.07 8.37
C PRO A 105 -5.80 -0.74 9.87
N LEU A 106 -5.06 0.28 10.30
CA LEU A 106 -5.01 0.69 11.71
C LEU A 106 -6.29 1.35 12.25
N GLY A 107 -7.28 1.61 11.38
CA GLY A 107 -8.59 2.08 11.82
C GLY A 107 -9.11 3.38 11.23
N MET A 108 -8.35 4.04 10.33
CA MET A 108 -8.80 5.29 9.70
C MET A 108 -10.09 5.09 8.89
N LYS A 109 -10.18 4.03 8.08
CA LYS A 109 -11.38 3.73 7.27
C LYS A 109 -12.52 3.13 8.10
N SER A 110 -12.20 2.18 8.98
CA SER A 110 -13.20 1.46 9.78
C SER A 110 -13.79 2.28 10.92
N GLY A 111 -13.15 3.40 11.29
CA GLY A 111 -13.57 4.21 12.43
C GLY A 111 -13.02 3.73 13.77
N HIS A 112 -12.15 2.72 13.81
CA HIS A 112 -11.48 2.30 15.05
C HIS A 112 -10.60 3.43 15.62
N ILE A 113 -9.90 4.17 14.75
CA ILE A 113 -9.31 5.46 15.12
C ILE A 113 -10.45 6.48 15.16
N GLN A 114 -10.72 7.05 16.33
CA GLN A 114 -11.83 7.96 16.56
C GLN A 114 -11.52 9.39 16.08
N ASP A 115 -12.55 10.20 15.84
CA ASP A 115 -12.38 11.58 15.32
C ASP A 115 -11.52 12.45 16.25
N TYR A 116 -11.60 12.27 17.57
CA TYR A 116 -10.78 13.03 18.53
C TYR A 116 -9.27 12.73 18.42
N GLN A 117 -8.90 11.59 17.81
CA GLN A 117 -7.51 11.20 17.57
C GLN A 117 -6.93 11.88 16.33
N VAL A 118 -7.76 12.51 15.49
CA VAL A 118 -7.34 13.13 14.24
C VAL A 118 -7.44 14.65 14.37
N THR A 119 -6.30 15.33 14.30
CA THR A 119 -6.22 16.80 14.42
C THR A 119 -5.45 17.38 13.25
N ALA A 120 -5.57 18.69 13.00
CA ALA A 120 -4.87 19.36 11.91
C ALA A 120 -4.40 20.76 12.32
N SER A 121 -3.48 21.31 11.55
CA SER A 121 -3.00 22.69 11.68
C SER A 121 -4.09 23.73 11.41
N SER A 122 -4.96 23.46 10.44
CA SER A 122 -6.04 24.35 10.02
C SER A 122 -7.13 23.58 9.29
N ILE A 123 -8.28 24.23 9.06
CA ILE A 123 -9.43 23.67 8.35
C ILE A 123 -9.97 24.70 7.35
N PHE A 124 -10.49 24.21 6.24
CA PHE A 124 -11.21 25.02 5.25
C PHE A 124 -12.73 24.86 5.42
N ARG A 125 -13.47 25.94 5.15
CA ARG A 125 -14.94 25.98 5.15
C ARG A 125 -15.42 26.50 3.82
N THR A 126 -16.11 25.66 3.04
CA THR A 126 -16.68 26.10 1.77
C THR A 126 -17.83 27.08 2.05
N LEU A 127 -17.79 28.25 1.41
CA LEU A 127 -18.77 29.34 1.60
C LEU A 127 -18.90 29.85 3.04
N ASN A 128 -17.90 29.63 3.91
CA ASN A 128 -17.97 29.93 5.34
C ASN A 128 -19.17 29.28 6.08
N MET A 129 -19.72 28.18 5.55
CA MET A 129 -20.84 27.47 6.18
C MET A 129 -20.34 26.29 7.01
N ASP A 130 -20.81 26.17 8.26
CA ASP A 130 -20.41 25.08 9.16
C ASP A 130 -20.73 23.68 8.58
N MET A 131 -21.86 23.54 7.88
CA MET A 131 -22.26 22.31 7.20
C MET A 131 -21.27 21.86 6.11
N PHE A 132 -20.42 22.77 5.60
CA PHE A 132 -19.40 22.48 4.59
C PHE A 132 -17.98 22.66 5.14
N THR A 133 -17.77 22.27 6.40
CA THR A 133 -16.45 22.30 7.06
C THR A 133 -15.65 21.01 6.80
N TRP A 134 -14.45 21.16 6.24
CA TRP A 134 -13.55 20.05 5.91
C TRP A 134 -12.67 19.64 7.10
N GLU A 135 -13.30 19.13 8.15
CA GLU A 135 -12.66 18.77 9.43
C GLU A 135 -11.65 17.62 9.32
N PRO A 136 -10.62 17.58 10.20
CA PRO A 136 -9.61 16.52 10.21
C PRO A 136 -10.20 15.11 10.37
N GLY A 137 -11.26 14.94 11.19
CA GLY A 137 -11.94 13.65 11.37
C GLY A 137 -12.58 13.08 10.10
N LYS A 138 -12.75 13.90 9.05
CA LYS A 138 -13.26 13.46 7.73
C LYS A 138 -12.15 12.87 6.83
N ALA A 139 -10.88 12.97 7.20
CA ALA A 139 -9.73 12.46 6.43
C ALA A 139 -9.63 10.92 6.45
N ARG A 140 -10.67 10.24 5.95
CA ARG A 140 -10.82 8.79 5.98
C ARG A 140 -10.94 8.23 4.58
N LEU A 141 -10.25 7.13 4.31
CA LEU A 141 -10.25 6.48 3.00
C LEU A 141 -11.67 6.06 2.60
N ASP A 142 -12.04 6.32 1.36
CA ASP A 142 -13.33 6.03 0.73
C ASP A 142 -14.54 6.67 1.42
N LYS A 143 -14.31 7.72 2.22
CA LYS A 143 -15.40 8.48 2.82
C LYS A 143 -16.29 9.06 1.72
N GLN A 144 -17.59 8.90 1.88
CA GLN A 144 -18.62 9.41 0.98
C GLN A 144 -19.33 10.61 1.60
N GLY A 145 -19.98 11.41 0.76
CA GLY A 145 -20.74 12.60 1.15
C GLY A 145 -20.23 13.87 0.47
N LYS A 146 -20.92 14.99 0.71
CA LYS A 146 -20.56 16.30 0.14
C LYS A 146 -19.23 16.85 0.67
N VAL A 147 -18.96 16.60 1.95
CA VAL A 147 -17.67 16.85 2.59
C VAL A 147 -17.15 15.54 3.12
N ASN A 148 -16.10 15.04 2.47
CA ASN A 148 -15.62 13.68 2.66
C ASN A 148 -14.09 13.58 2.79
N ALA A 149 -13.42 14.69 3.05
CA ALA A 149 -12.00 14.72 3.36
C ALA A 149 -11.69 15.87 4.31
N TRP A 150 -10.41 15.99 4.67
CA TRP A 150 -9.85 17.19 5.30
C TRP A 150 -9.23 18.09 4.23
N THR A 151 -9.41 19.39 4.41
CA THR A 151 -8.78 20.43 3.59
C THR A 151 -8.18 21.47 4.53
N ALA A 152 -6.90 21.78 4.32
CA ALA A 152 -6.23 22.82 5.09
C ALA A 152 -6.79 24.21 4.73
N GLY A 153 -6.87 25.11 5.70
CA GLY A 153 -7.35 26.48 5.50
C GLY A 153 -6.44 27.32 4.58
N HIS A 154 -5.16 26.97 4.51
CA HIS A 154 -4.18 27.62 3.64
C HIS A 154 -3.41 26.59 2.81
N SER A 155 -3.02 26.97 1.58
CA SER A 155 -2.29 26.10 0.65
C SER A 155 -0.76 26.28 0.74
N ASP A 156 -0.21 26.30 1.95
CA ASP A 156 1.23 26.44 2.21
C ASP A 156 1.90 25.12 2.67
N GLN A 157 3.21 25.16 2.93
CA GLN A 157 4.03 24.00 3.34
C GLN A 157 4.04 23.75 4.85
N SER A 158 3.47 24.65 5.65
CA SER A 158 3.44 24.54 7.12
C SER A 158 2.27 23.69 7.62
N GLN A 159 1.31 23.39 6.74
CA GLN A 159 0.11 22.64 7.10
C GLN A 159 0.42 21.17 7.44
N TRP A 160 -0.33 20.63 8.40
CA TRP A 160 -0.22 19.25 8.83
C TRP A 160 -1.56 18.62 9.20
N LEU A 161 -1.66 17.31 8.97
CA LEU A 161 -2.68 16.43 9.53
C LEU A 161 -2.01 15.44 10.47
N GLN A 162 -2.52 15.32 11.69
CA GLN A 162 -1.98 14.48 12.75
C GLN A 162 -2.96 13.37 13.14
N VAL A 163 -2.42 12.18 13.39
CA VAL A 163 -3.17 11.06 13.95
C VAL A 163 -2.47 10.58 15.22
N ASP A 164 -3.18 10.58 16.34
CA ASP A 164 -2.74 10.02 17.64
C ASP A 164 -3.17 8.55 17.74
N LEU A 165 -2.20 7.64 17.73
CA LEU A 165 -2.42 6.19 17.79
C LEU A 165 -2.62 5.69 19.23
N LEU A 166 -2.51 6.56 20.24
CA LEU A 166 -2.65 6.30 21.68
C LEU A 166 -1.57 5.39 22.28
N VAL A 167 -1.12 4.38 21.54
CA VAL A 167 -0.07 3.43 21.94
C VAL A 167 1.04 3.38 20.89
N PRO A 168 2.30 3.09 21.28
CA PRO A 168 3.39 2.93 20.34
C PRO A 168 3.04 1.85 19.31
N THR A 169 2.90 2.26 18.06
CA THR A 169 2.40 1.39 16.98
C THR A 169 3.38 1.42 15.83
N LYS A 170 3.70 0.24 15.28
CA LYS A 170 4.53 0.13 14.08
C LYS A 170 3.69 0.49 12.86
N VAL A 171 3.84 1.72 12.37
CA VAL A 171 3.24 2.16 11.10
C VAL A 171 4.12 1.68 9.97
N THR A 172 3.58 0.80 9.13
CA THR A 172 4.30 0.20 7.99
C THR A 172 3.99 0.88 6.68
N GLY A 173 2.91 1.65 6.60
CA GLY A 173 2.64 2.49 5.44
C GLY A 173 1.40 3.37 5.54
N ILE A 174 1.29 4.27 4.56
CA ILE A 174 0.21 5.26 4.45
C ILE A 174 -0.38 5.19 3.05
N ILE A 175 -1.71 5.21 3.00
CA ILE A 175 -2.51 5.32 1.79
C ILE A 175 -3.13 6.72 1.75
N THR A 176 -2.98 7.41 0.61
CA THR A 176 -3.53 8.75 0.39
C THR A 176 -4.62 8.73 -0.68
N GLN A 177 -5.66 9.54 -0.50
CA GLN A 177 -6.74 9.72 -1.46
C GLN A 177 -7.10 11.20 -1.54
N GLY A 178 -7.42 11.68 -2.74
CA GLY A 178 -7.93 13.04 -2.95
C GLY A 178 -9.44 13.13 -2.76
N ALA A 179 -9.99 14.33 -2.91
CA ALA A 179 -11.42 14.60 -2.86
C ALA A 179 -11.88 15.46 -4.03
N LYS A 180 -13.19 15.63 -4.17
CA LYS A 180 -13.79 16.58 -5.09
C LYS A 180 -14.66 17.55 -4.30
N ASP A 181 -14.40 18.84 -4.46
CA ASP A 181 -15.23 19.91 -3.91
C ASP A 181 -15.94 20.61 -5.07
N PHE A 182 -17.28 20.53 -5.14
CA PHE A 182 -18.10 21.08 -6.23
C PHE A 182 -17.55 20.81 -7.66
N GLY A 183 -17.05 19.59 -7.89
CA GLY A 183 -16.50 19.18 -9.20
C GLY A 183 -15.02 19.51 -9.40
N HIS A 184 -14.41 20.33 -8.54
CA HIS A 184 -12.99 20.59 -8.53
C HIS A 184 -12.24 19.50 -7.77
N VAL A 185 -11.34 18.81 -8.45
CA VAL A 185 -10.54 17.74 -7.83
C VAL A 185 -9.38 18.35 -7.05
N GLN A 186 -9.23 17.91 -5.80
CA GLN A 186 -8.16 18.35 -4.90
C GLN A 186 -7.40 17.13 -4.39
N PHE A 187 -6.07 17.20 -4.43
CA PHE A 187 -5.20 16.14 -3.97
C PHE A 187 -3.83 16.69 -3.58
N VAL A 188 -3.13 15.94 -2.72
CA VAL A 188 -1.75 16.25 -2.34
C VAL A 188 -0.82 15.63 -3.37
N GLY A 189 0.02 16.45 -4.02
CA GLY A 189 0.99 15.99 -5.03
C GLY A 189 2.26 15.36 -4.45
N SER A 190 2.74 15.88 -3.33
CA SER A 190 3.89 15.34 -2.59
C SER A 190 3.73 15.63 -1.09
N TYR A 191 4.33 14.80 -0.24
CA TYR A 191 4.27 14.97 1.21
C TYR A 191 5.48 14.42 1.94
N LYS A 192 5.68 14.87 3.18
CA LYS A 192 6.63 14.33 4.16
C LYS A 192 5.86 13.74 5.34
N VAL A 193 6.49 12.81 6.03
CA VAL A 193 5.95 12.14 7.23
C VAL A 193 6.84 12.51 8.39
N ALA A 194 6.27 12.94 9.51
CA ALA A 194 6.95 13.10 10.78
C ALA A 194 6.29 12.22 11.85
N TYR A 195 7.06 11.77 12.84
CA TYR A 195 6.57 10.93 13.93
C TYR A 195 7.08 11.41 15.28
N SER A 196 6.31 11.12 16.34
CA SER A 196 6.60 11.51 17.71
C SER A 196 5.99 10.51 18.70
N ASN A 197 6.68 10.29 19.82
CA ASN A 197 6.18 9.48 20.94
C ASN A 197 5.68 10.32 22.12
N ASP A 198 5.90 11.64 22.08
CA ASP A 198 5.51 12.60 23.13
C ASP A 198 4.51 13.65 22.63
N GLY A 199 4.36 13.83 21.32
CA GLY A 199 3.53 14.84 20.69
C GLY A 199 4.18 16.23 20.58
N GLU A 200 5.38 16.40 21.15
CA GLU A 200 6.10 17.68 21.24
C GLU A 200 7.32 17.70 20.31
N ARG A 201 8.13 16.65 20.36
CA ARG A 201 9.33 16.50 19.52
C ARG A 201 9.01 15.61 18.34
N TRP A 202 9.19 16.17 17.15
CA TRP A 202 8.83 15.54 15.88
C TRP A 202 10.07 15.21 15.08
N ASN A 203 10.21 13.95 14.70
CA ASN A 203 11.27 13.48 13.82
C ASN A 203 10.69 13.29 12.41
N VAL A 204 11.28 13.94 11.42
CA VAL A 204 10.90 13.74 10.02
C VAL A 204 11.47 12.41 9.54
N TYR A 205 10.67 11.61 8.85
CA TYR A 205 11.10 10.36 8.26
C TYR A 205 12.12 10.62 7.14
N GLN A 206 13.28 9.98 7.24
CA GLN A 206 14.40 10.17 6.32
C GLN A 206 14.60 8.95 5.43
N ASP A 207 15.15 9.19 4.23
CA ASP A 207 15.58 8.11 3.34
C ASP A 207 16.89 7.51 3.85
N GLU A 208 16.87 6.22 4.20
CA GLU A 208 18.01 5.48 4.76
C GLU A 208 19.26 5.55 3.88
N LYS A 209 19.12 5.77 2.56
CA LYS A 209 20.26 5.81 1.64
C LYS A 209 20.92 7.18 1.53
N GLN A 210 20.22 8.25 1.90
CA GLN A 210 20.68 9.63 1.65
C GLN A 210 20.74 10.50 2.91
N GLY A 211 20.16 10.07 4.04
CA GLY A 211 20.10 10.87 5.27
C GLY A 211 19.30 12.18 5.11
N LYS A 212 18.46 12.27 4.07
CA LYS A 212 17.61 13.43 3.77
C LYS A 212 16.15 13.09 4.01
N ASP A 213 15.35 14.10 4.33
CA ASP A 213 13.90 13.97 4.45
C ASP A 213 13.31 13.24 3.25
N LYS A 214 12.57 12.17 3.50
CA LYS A 214 11.88 11.43 2.46
C LYS A 214 10.68 12.23 1.97
N VAL A 215 10.67 12.54 0.68
CA VAL A 215 9.50 13.11 0.00
C VAL A 215 8.76 11.97 -0.68
N PHE A 216 7.52 11.72 -0.25
CA PHE A 216 6.61 10.77 -0.85
C PHE A 216 5.82 11.47 -1.95
N LYS A 217 5.66 10.81 -3.10
CA LYS A 217 4.72 11.28 -4.12
C LYS A 217 3.30 10.99 -3.65
N GLY A 218 2.43 11.98 -3.63
CA GLY A 218 1.02 11.78 -3.30
C GLY A 218 0.25 11.09 -4.43
N THR A 219 -1.05 11.36 -4.52
CA THR A 219 -1.92 10.68 -5.48
C THR A 219 -1.59 11.08 -6.92
N ASP A 220 -1.28 10.10 -7.79
CA ASP A 220 -1.11 10.31 -9.23
C ASP A 220 -2.41 9.95 -9.95
N MET A 221 -3.13 10.95 -10.47
CA MET A 221 -4.40 10.76 -11.17
C MET A 221 -4.27 10.52 -12.68
N THR A 222 -3.06 10.46 -13.25
CA THR A 222 -2.87 10.13 -14.68
C THR A 222 -3.14 8.66 -15.02
N ARG A 223 -3.37 7.82 -13.99
CA ARG A 223 -3.77 6.43 -14.13
C ARG A 223 -4.92 6.18 -13.16
N THR A 224 -6.09 5.91 -13.69
CA THR A 224 -7.38 5.68 -13.01
C THR A 224 -7.20 5.08 -11.60
N GLU A 225 -7.66 5.81 -10.59
CA GLU A 225 -7.91 5.35 -9.21
C GLU A 225 -6.81 4.45 -8.61
N ARG A 226 -5.61 5.00 -8.38
CA ARG A 226 -4.62 4.34 -7.53
C ARG A 226 -4.38 5.09 -6.22
N VAL A 227 -4.87 4.47 -5.15
CA VAL A 227 -4.28 4.53 -3.82
C VAL A 227 -2.77 4.29 -3.93
N MET A 228 -1.98 5.29 -3.54
CA MET A 228 -0.52 5.14 -3.43
C MET A 228 -0.19 4.64 -2.02
N ASN A 229 0.33 3.42 -1.93
CA ASN A 229 0.78 2.83 -0.69
C ASN A 229 2.27 3.17 -0.50
N HIS A 230 2.60 3.90 0.54
CA HIS A 230 3.98 4.26 0.87
C HIS A 230 4.40 3.58 2.14
N HIS A 231 5.52 2.86 2.12
CA HIS A 231 6.01 2.18 3.31
C HIS A 231 6.85 3.08 4.22
N LEU A 232 6.63 2.91 5.51
CA LEU A 232 7.45 3.49 6.57
C LEU A 232 8.11 2.33 7.32
N ALA A 233 9.44 2.26 7.26
CA ALA A 233 10.21 1.41 8.15
C ALA A 233 10.69 2.27 9.32
N VAL A 234 9.83 2.48 10.33
CA VAL A 234 10.28 3.12 11.57
C VAL A 234 10.94 2.04 12.43
N HIS A 235 12.27 1.99 12.42
CA HIS A 235 13.04 1.21 13.39
C HIS A 235 13.01 1.93 14.74
N GLN A 236 12.42 1.30 15.76
CA GLN A 236 12.56 1.77 17.14
C GLN A 236 14.02 1.56 17.56
N GLY A 237 14.74 2.66 17.77
CA GLY A 237 15.98 2.62 18.54
C GLY A 237 15.68 2.18 19.98
N SER A 238 16.51 1.30 20.52
CA SER A 238 16.43 0.74 21.88
C SER A 238 16.34 1.86 22.92
N LEU A 239 15.33 1.81 23.81
CA LEU A 239 15.19 2.72 24.94
C LEU A 239 16.14 2.34 26.09
N PRO A 240 16.85 3.28 26.72
CA PRO A 240 17.39 3.08 28.06
C PRO A 240 16.31 3.37 29.13
N GLY A 241 16.24 2.50 30.13
CA GLY A 241 15.86 2.79 31.52
C GLY A 241 14.44 3.34 31.80
N HIS A 242 13.62 2.52 32.45
CA HIS A 242 12.43 2.96 33.18
C HIS A 242 12.77 4.01 34.24
N ASP A 243 11.99 5.10 34.30
CA ASP A 243 11.67 5.78 35.55
C ASP A 243 10.26 6.37 35.50
N ALA A 244 9.55 6.24 36.63
CA ALA A 244 8.15 6.57 36.82
C ALA A 244 7.97 7.99 37.38
N ALA A 245 7.17 8.82 36.73
CA ALA A 245 6.36 9.89 37.34
C ALA A 245 5.54 10.64 36.27
N GLY A 246 4.29 10.97 36.59
CA GLY A 246 3.56 12.08 35.97
C GLY A 246 2.63 11.72 34.81
N SER A 247 1.34 12.00 35.01
CA SER A 247 0.27 11.97 34.01
C SER A 247 0.53 12.98 32.86
N LEU A 248 1.37 12.61 31.89
CA LEU A 248 1.26 13.10 30.52
C LEU A 248 0.75 11.95 29.66
N ARG A 249 -0.39 12.14 29.00
CA ARG A 249 -0.83 11.26 27.92
C ARG A 249 0.28 11.25 26.87
N ARG A 250 1.10 10.20 26.85
CA ARG A 250 2.11 9.98 25.81
C ARG A 250 1.37 9.81 24.48
N ARG A 251 1.36 10.86 23.66
CA ARG A 251 0.68 10.85 22.35
C ARG A 251 1.65 10.28 21.33
N ASN A 252 1.46 9.02 20.96
CA ASN A 252 2.21 8.40 19.88
C ASN A 252 1.54 8.81 18.58
N ALA A 253 2.13 9.75 17.85
CA ALA A 253 1.46 10.42 16.75
C ALA A 253 2.33 10.54 15.51
N PHE A 254 1.68 10.60 14.35
CA PHE A 254 2.30 10.90 13.07
C PHE A 254 1.67 12.17 12.47
N ARG A 255 2.49 12.98 11.78
CA ARG A 255 2.08 14.16 11.01
C ARG A 255 2.43 14.00 9.55
N MET A 256 1.51 14.40 8.68
CA MET A 256 1.72 14.50 7.25
C MET A 256 1.85 15.97 6.87
N HIS A 257 2.94 16.34 6.20
CA HIS A 257 3.23 17.70 5.73
C HIS A 257 3.27 17.75 4.21
N ARG A 258 2.84 18.86 3.61
CA ARG A 258 2.93 19.03 2.15
C ARG A 258 4.41 19.09 1.70
N GLY A 259 4.76 18.38 0.64
CA GLY A 259 6.07 18.40 0.00
C GLY A 259 6.18 19.54 -1.02
N ARG A 260 7.42 19.85 -1.43
CA ARG A 260 7.69 20.74 -2.56
C ARG A 260 7.21 20.13 -3.87
#